data_AF-A0ABD1Z9B6-F1
#
_entry.id   AF-A0ABD1Z9B6-F1
#
_cell.length_a   1.000
_cell.length_b   1.000
_cell.length_c   1.000
_cell.angle_alpha   90.00
_cell.angle_beta   90.00
_cell.angle_gamma   90.00
#
_symmetry.space_group_name_H-M   'P 1'
#
loop_
_entity.id
_entity.type
_entity.pdbx_description
1 polymer ?
#
loop_
_entity_poly.entity_id
_entity_poly.type
_entity_poly.pdbx_seq_one_letter_code
_entity_poly.pdbx_strand_id
1 'polypeptide(L)'
;MMDVETEFCVDENLRERIMLAVVKTVEEEAQGLHLTIAPNAMTAIGAITLKFLEQLARDVEMFAQHAGRKSVNMEDVLLTVRRNPSVVANLMSVIEELASASKKIQAEKLKKKQDPEELHVEKPKKGRKKDTDSVQGRKLKKGQDDLQAEKMLEFDEGERLRKKFMA
;
A
#
# COMPACT_ATOMS: atom_id res chain seq x y z
N MET A 1 -3.63 -15.06 -38.98
CA MET A 1 -4.00 -13.69 -38.59
C MET A 1 -4.12 -13.65 -37.07
N MET A 2 -2.97 -13.67 -36.40
CA MET A 2 -2.65 -13.50 -34.96
C MET A 2 -1.14 -13.19 -35.03
N ASP A 3 -0.56 -12.16 -34.44
CA ASP A 3 -0.79 -11.56 -33.14
C ASP A 3 -0.67 -10.03 -33.25
N VAL A 4 -1.65 -9.32 -32.71
CA VAL A 4 -1.51 -7.89 -32.42
C VAL A 4 -0.64 -7.82 -31.18
N GLU A 5 0.67 -7.64 -31.37
CA GLU A 5 1.53 -7.03 -30.36
C GLU A 5 1.03 -5.60 -30.18
N THR A 6 -0.09 -5.44 -29.48
CA THR A 6 -0.46 -4.16 -28.92
C THR A 6 0.60 -3.89 -27.89
N GLU A 7 1.64 -3.15 -28.29
CA GLU A 7 2.51 -2.48 -27.35
C GLU A 7 1.60 -1.70 -26.41
N PHE A 8 1.56 -2.15 -25.16
CA PHE A 8 0.88 -1.40 -24.13
C PHE A 8 1.70 -0.12 -23.98
N CYS A 9 1.14 1.01 -24.42
CA CYS A 9 1.75 2.31 -24.16
C CYS A 9 1.59 2.57 -22.66
N VAL A 10 2.54 2.08 -21.87
CA VAL A 10 2.64 2.44 -20.45
C VAL A 10 2.83 3.95 -20.44
N ASP A 11 1.88 4.68 -19.84
CA ASP A 11 2.05 6.12 -19.59
C ASP A 11 3.44 6.37 -19.01
N GLU A 12 4.19 7.32 -19.57
CA GLU A 12 5.58 7.54 -19.17
C GLU A 12 5.69 7.80 -17.66
N ASN A 13 4.68 8.43 -17.03
CA ASN A 13 4.68 8.62 -15.57
C ASN A 13 4.47 7.30 -14.81
N LEU A 14 3.65 6.39 -15.32
CA LEU A 14 3.46 5.07 -14.73
C LEU A 14 4.75 4.25 -14.84
N ARG A 15 5.36 4.24 -16.02
CA ARG A 15 6.64 3.57 -16.28
C ARG A 15 7.71 4.08 -15.32
N GLU A 16 7.78 5.40 -15.18
CA GLU A 16 8.74 6.07 -14.33
C GLU A 16 8.55 5.72 -12.84
N ARG A 17 7.31 5.69 -12.34
CA ARG A 17 6.99 5.26 -10.97
C ARG A 17 7.32 3.80 -10.71
N ILE A 18 7.04 2.92 -11.68
CA ILE A 18 7.40 1.50 -11.58
C ILE A 18 8.92 1.36 -11.50
N MET A 19 9.66 2.07 -12.34
CA MET A 19 11.12 1.98 -12.32
C MET A 19 11.70 2.49 -11.00
N LEU A 20 11.16 3.56 -10.44
CA LEU A 20 11.51 4.04 -9.11
C LEU A 20 11.31 2.96 -8.04
N ALA A 21 10.15 2.29 -8.03
CA ALA A 21 9.85 1.23 -7.08
C ALA A 21 10.81 0.04 -7.23
N VAL A 22 11.10 -0.38 -8.47
CA VAL A 22 12.07 -1.43 -8.77
C VAL A 22 13.44 -1.06 -8.21
N VAL A 23 13.91 0.16 -8.49
CA VAL A 23 15.23 0.62 -8.04
C VAL A 23 15.31 0.59 -6.52
N LYS A 24 14.28 1.08 -5.81
CA LYS A 24 14.23 1.05 -4.33
C LYS A 24 14.33 -0.38 -3.80
N THR A 25 13.47 -1.29 -4.25
CA THR A 25 13.48 -2.69 -3.80
C THR A 25 14.81 -3.38 -4.10
N VAL A 26 15.36 -3.14 -5.29
CA VAL A 26 16.61 -3.75 -5.72
C VAL A 26 17.81 -3.20 -4.94
N GLU A 27 17.83 -1.91 -4.60
CA GLU A 27 18.86 -1.33 -3.73
C GLU A 27 18.76 -1.81 -2.28
N GLU A 28 17.55 -1.92 -1.71
CA GLU A 28 17.33 -2.47 -0.36
C GLU A 28 17.89 -3.90 -0.24
N GLU A 29 17.58 -4.75 -1.22
CA GLU A 29 18.10 -6.12 -1.30
C GLU A 29 19.63 -6.13 -1.51
N ALA A 30 20.16 -5.27 -2.37
CA ALA A 30 21.60 -5.17 -2.60
C ALA A 30 22.36 -4.72 -1.35
N GLN A 31 21.81 -3.80 -0.57
CA GLN A 31 22.38 -3.36 0.70
C GLN A 31 22.41 -4.49 1.72
N GLY A 32 21.34 -5.28 1.82
CA GLY A 32 21.29 -6.46 2.69
C GLY A 32 22.33 -7.53 2.33
N LEU A 33 22.68 -7.63 1.05
CA LEU A 33 23.71 -8.55 0.54
C LEU A 33 25.12 -7.91 0.46
N HIS A 34 25.27 -6.62 0.79
CA HIS A 34 26.49 -5.82 0.61
C HIS A 34 27.04 -5.82 -0.83
N LEU A 35 26.15 -5.81 -1.82
CA LEU A 35 26.48 -5.80 -3.25
C LEU A 35 26.18 -4.44 -3.88
N THR A 36 26.88 -4.14 -4.99
CA THR A 36 26.57 -2.97 -5.84
C THR A 36 26.04 -3.46 -7.18
N ILE A 37 24.95 -2.87 -7.64
CA ILE A 37 24.28 -3.27 -8.89
C ILE A 37 24.73 -2.36 -10.03
N ALA A 38 25.14 -3.00 -11.13
CA ALA A 38 25.54 -2.30 -12.34
C ALA A 38 24.33 -1.58 -12.99
N PRO A 39 24.51 -0.38 -13.56
CA PRO A 39 23.39 0.37 -14.17
C PRO A 39 22.64 -0.42 -15.24
N ASN A 40 23.36 -1.13 -16.11
CA ASN A 40 22.74 -1.96 -17.15
C ASN A 40 21.90 -3.11 -16.57
N ALA A 41 22.32 -3.68 -15.44
CA ALA A 41 21.55 -4.72 -14.76
C ALA A 41 20.27 -4.12 -14.15
N MET A 42 20.34 -2.93 -13.58
CA MET A 42 19.16 -2.22 -13.07
C MET A 42 18.15 -1.94 -14.20
N THR A 43 18.60 -1.44 -15.35
CA THR A 43 17.74 -1.22 -16.52
C THR A 43 17.11 -2.52 -17.01
N ALA A 44 17.88 -3.61 -17.06
CA ALA A 44 17.38 -4.92 -17.47
C ALA A 44 16.30 -5.46 -16.50
N ILE A 45 16.52 -5.34 -15.19
CA ILE A 45 15.54 -5.72 -14.17
C ILE A 45 14.25 -4.90 -14.35
N GLY A 46 14.36 -3.58 -14.51
CA GLY A 46 13.21 -2.71 -14.76
C GLY A 46 12.41 -3.11 -16.01
N ALA A 47 13.10 -3.42 -17.10
CA ALA A 47 12.46 -3.86 -18.34
C ALA A 47 11.75 -5.22 -18.19
N ILE A 48 12.36 -6.17 -17.48
CA ILE A 48 11.74 -7.48 -17.21
C ILE A 48 10.51 -7.32 -16.32
N THR A 49 10.59 -6.49 -15.27
CA THR A 49 9.45 -6.23 -14.37
C THR A 49 8.26 -5.63 -15.11
N LEU A 50 8.49 -4.67 -16.02
CA LEU A 50 7.41 -4.10 -16.84
C LEU A 50 6.72 -5.16 -17.70
N LYS A 51 7.50 -5.96 -18.44
CA LYS A 51 6.97 -7.07 -19.26
C LYS A 51 6.21 -8.09 -18.42
N PHE A 52 6.73 -8.40 -17.23
CA PHE A 52 6.07 -9.33 -16.31
C PHE A 52 4.73 -8.77 -15.82
N LEU A 53 4.67 -7.47 -15.51
CA LEU A 53 3.44 -6.83 -15.04
C LEU A 53 2.36 -6.82 -16.11
N GLU A 54 2.74 -6.60 -17.38
CA GLU A 54 1.82 -6.69 -18.53
C GLU A 54 1.24 -8.09 -18.68
N GLN A 55 2.09 -9.13 -18.63
CA GLN A 55 1.63 -10.51 -18.71
C GLN A 55 0.73 -10.86 -17.52
N LEU A 56 1.13 -10.45 -16.31
CA LEU A 56 0.37 -10.68 -15.10
C LEU A 56 -1.02 -10.06 -15.17
N ALA A 57 -1.13 -8.82 -15.68
CA ALA A 57 -2.41 -8.13 -15.86
C ALA A 57 -3.35 -8.90 -16.80
N ARG A 58 -2.83 -9.39 -17.93
CA ARG A 58 -3.61 -10.20 -18.88
C ARG A 58 -4.04 -11.53 -18.25
N ASP A 59 -3.15 -12.19 -17.52
CA ASP A 59 -3.44 -13.47 -16.89
C ASP A 59 -4.55 -13.34 -15.84
N VAL A 60 -4.47 -12.36 -14.93
CA VAL A 60 -5.51 -12.17 -13.90
C VAL A 60 -6.85 -11.75 -14.48
N GLU A 61 -6.85 -10.97 -15.57
CA GLU A 61 -8.07 -10.63 -16.29
C GLU A 61 -8.72 -11.88 -16.91
N MET A 62 -7.93 -12.71 -17.60
CA MET A 62 -8.41 -13.96 -18.19
C MET A 62 -8.95 -14.93 -17.14
N PHE A 63 -8.32 -15.02 -15.97
CA PHE A 63 -8.80 -15.88 -14.88
C PHE A 63 -10.13 -15.41 -14.31
N ALA A 64 -10.30 -14.09 -14.10
CA ALA A 64 -11.57 -13.54 -13.66
C ALA A 64 -12.67 -13.82 -14.70
N GLN A 65 -12.38 -13.60 -15.99
CA GLN A 65 -13.32 -13.87 -17.09
C GLN A 65 -13.68 -15.36 -17.20
N HIS A 66 -12.71 -16.26 -17.01
CA HIS A 66 -12.95 -17.70 -17.01
C HIS A 66 -13.93 -18.12 -15.90
N ALA A 67 -13.88 -17.46 -14.74
CA ALA A 67 -14.83 -17.65 -13.65
C ALA A 67 -16.16 -16.87 -13.84
N GLY A 68 -16.39 -16.24 -15.00
CA GLY A 68 -17.58 -15.44 -15.29
C GLY A 68 -17.66 -14.12 -14.53
N ARG A 69 -16.55 -13.65 -13.94
CA ARG A 69 -16.46 -12.42 -13.16
C ARG A 69 -15.87 -11.28 -13.99
N LYS A 70 -16.26 -10.05 -13.66
CA LYS A 70 -15.66 -8.81 -14.21
C LYS A 70 -14.69 -8.13 -13.26
N SER A 71 -14.59 -8.64 -12.03
CA SER A 71 -13.72 -8.12 -10.98
C SER A 71 -12.74 -9.21 -10.57
N VAL A 72 -11.47 -8.84 -10.49
CA VAL A 72 -10.36 -9.70 -10.04
C VAL A 72 -10.49 -9.94 -8.54
N ASN A 73 -10.22 -11.17 -8.11
CA ASN A 73 -10.22 -11.62 -6.72
C ASN A 73 -8.88 -12.28 -6.36
N MET A 74 -8.67 -12.59 -5.08
CA MET A 74 -7.44 -13.21 -4.57
C MET A 74 -7.16 -14.60 -5.21
N GLU A 75 -8.21 -15.35 -5.55
CA GLU A 75 -8.10 -16.63 -6.24
C GLU A 75 -7.44 -16.50 -7.62
N ASP A 76 -7.71 -15.41 -8.34
CA ASP A 76 -7.11 -15.15 -9.65
C ASP A 76 -5.61 -14.90 -9.50
N VAL A 77 -5.21 -14.15 -8.46
CA VAL A 77 -3.80 -13.91 -8.14
C VAL A 77 -3.10 -15.20 -7.74
N LEU A 78 -3.71 -16.04 -6.92
CA LEU A 78 -3.14 -17.34 -6.54
C LEU A 78 -2.94 -18.27 -7.76
N LEU A 79 -3.81 -18.16 -8.76
CA LEU A 79 -3.70 -18.97 -9.97
C LEU A 79 -2.47 -18.60 -10.82
N THR A 80 -1.99 -17.35 -10.75
CA THR A 80 -0.78 -16.89 -11.47
C THR A 80 0.48 -17.58 -10.93
N VAL A 81 0.55 -17.82 -9.62
CA VAL A 81 1.74 -18.38 -8.97
C VAL A 81 1.68 -19.90 -8.77
N ARG A 82 0.62 -20.57 -9.26
CA ARG A 82 0.34 -21.99 -8.99
C ARG A 82 1.47 -22.97 -9.28
N ARG A 83 2.39 -22.60 -10.17
CA ARG A 83 3.56 -23.43 -10.53
C ARG A 83 4.65 -23.43 -9.45
N ASN A 84 4.61 -22.48 -8.52
CA ASN A 84 5.59 -22.35 -7.46
C ASN A 84 4.90 -22.46 -6.08
N PRO A 85 4.92 -23.65 -5.44
CA PRO A 85 4.18 -23.89 -4.21
C PRO A 85 4.70 -23.07 -3.01
N SER A 86 5.98 -22.70 -2.97
CA SER A 86 6.50 -21.86 -1.88
C SER A 86 5.95 -20.44 -1.96
N VAL A 87 5.84 -19.90 -3.18
CA VAL A 87 5.25 -18.57 -3.41
C VAL A 87 3.75 -18.59 -3.10
N VAL A 88 3.04 -19.67 -3.45
CA VAL A 88 1.63 -19.85 -3.09
C VAL A 88 1.45 -19.78 -1.57
N ALA A 89 2.27 -20.50 -0.80
CA ALA A 89 2.20 -20.51 0.67
C ALA A 89 2.43 -19.10 1.26
N ASN A 90 3.43 -18.38 0.76
CA ASN A 90 3.71 -17.01 1.21
C ASN A 90 2.54 -16.06 0.89
N LEU A 91 1.97 -16.14 -0.32
CA LEU A 91 0.82 -15.30 -0.68
C LEU A 91 -0.43 -15.65 0.12
N MET A 92 -0.66 -16.92 0.45
CA MET A 92 -1.76 -17.32 1.33
C MET A 92 -1.63 -16.71 2.72
N SER A 93 -0.41 -16.66 3.28
CA SER A 93 -0.15 -15.96 4.56
C SER A 93 -0.53 -14.48 4.48
N VAL A 94 -0.09 -13.79 3.41
CA VAL A 94 -0.41 -12.37 3.20
C VAL A 94 -1.93 -12.16 3.06
N ILE A 95 -2.62 -13.04 2.35
CA ILE A 95 -4.09 -12.99 2.21
C ILE A 95 -4.79 -13.13 3.56
N GLU A 96 -4.33 -14.06 4.40
CA GLU A 96 -4.89 -14.26 5.74
C GLU A 96 -4.65 -13.04 6.65
N GLU A 97 -3.46 -12.45 6.59
CA GLU A 97 -3.13 -11.22 7.30
C GLU A 97 -4.06 -10.07 6.90
N LEU A 98 -4.27 -9.86 5.59
CA LEU A 98 -5.19 -8.85 5.06
C LEU A 98 -6.64 -9.09 5.49
N ALA A 99 -7.09 -10.35 5.51
CA ALA A 99 -8.42 -10.73 5.97
C ALA A 99 -8.59 -10.43 7.47
N SER A 100 -7.57 -10.71 8.28
CA SER A 100 -7.57 -10.43 9.72
C SER A 100 -7.58 -8.94 10.02
N ALA A 101 -6.81 -8.13 9.30
CA ALA A 101 -6.76 -6.67 9.43
C ALA A 101 -8.11 -6.04 9.06
N SER A 102 -8.73 -6.52 7.97
CA SER A 102 -10.05 -6.05 7.53
C SER A 102 -11.14 -6.31 8.58
N LYS A 103 -11.12 -7.46 9.26
CA LYS A 103 -12.06 -7.77 10.35
C LYS A 103 -11.87 -6.85 11.55
N LYS A 104 -10.63 -6.51 11.92
CA LYS A 104 -10.32 -5.58 13.01
C LYS A 104 -10.88 -4.18 12.74
N ILE A 105 -10.70 -3.67 11.52
CA ILE A 105 -11.20 -2.35 11.10
C ILE A 105 -12.74 -2.31 11.15
N GLN A 106 -13.41 -3.39 10.74
CA GLN A 106 -14.89 -3.47 10.80
C GLN A 106 -15.41 -3.54 12.24
N ALA A 107 -14.73 -4.28 13.12
CA ALA A 107 -15.09 -4.36 14.54
C ALA A 107 -14.94 -3.01 15.27
N GLU A 108 -13.93 -2.20 14.95
CA GLU A 108 -13.78 -0.84 15.49
C GLU A 108 -14.86 0.12 15.00
N LYS A 109 -15.24 0.04 13.71
CA LYS A 109 -16.32 0.87 13.15
C LYS A 109 -17.70 0.54 13.72
N LEU A 110 -17.95 -0.71 14.10
CA LEU A 110 -19.18 -1.14 14.77
C LEU A 110 -19.24 -0.66 16.23
N LYS A 111 -18.10 -0.63 16.94
CA LYS A 111 -18.03 -0.09 18.32
C LYS A 111 -18.20 1.43 18.39
N LYS A 112 -17.87 2.18 17.33
CA LYS A 112 -18.02 3.65 17.29
C LYS A 112 -19.45 4.13 16.97
N LYS A 113 -20.38 3.23 16.61
CA LYS A 113 -21.79 3.58 16.31
C LYS A 113 -22.76 3.36 17.50
N GLN A 114 -22.28 2.94 18.67
CA GLN A 114 -23.11 2.56 19.82
C GLN A 114 -23.19 3.59 20.95
N ASP A 115 -23.01 4.89 20.67
CA ASP A 115 -23.32 5.94 21.66
C ASP A 115 -24.43 6.87 21.13
N PRO A 116 -25.71 6.60 21.43
CA PRO A 116 -26.79 7.56 21.30
C PRO A 116 -26.99 8.28 22.63
N GLU A 117 -26.42 9.48 22.75
CA GLU A 117 -26.80 10.44 23.80
C GLU A 117 -28.14 11.08 23.40
N GLU A 118 -29.26 10.48 23.84
CA GLU A 118 -30.58 11.12 23.80
C GLU A 118 -30.80 11.99 25.05
N LEU A 119 -31.09 13.27 24.78
CA LEU A 119 -31.55 14.32 25.69
C LEU A 119 -32.71 13.89 26.60
N HIS A 120 -32.63 14.26 27.89
CA HIS A 120 -33.80 14.54 28.71
C HIS A 120 -33.77 16.00 29.21
N VAL A 121 -34.81 16.76 28.91
CA VAL A 121 -35.05 18.13 29.38
C VAL A 121 -36.12 18.08 30.48
N GLU A 122 -35.79 18.52 31.70
CA GLU A 122 -36.74 19.21 32.61
C GLU A 122 -35.97 20.19 33.52
N LYS A 123 -36.56 21.39 33.74
CA LYS A 123 -35.97 22.54 34.47
C LYS A 123 -36.32 22.51 35.99
N PRO A 124 -36.11 23.59 36.79
CA PRO A 124 -34.96 23.80 37.69
C PRO A 124 -35.35 23.96 39.19
N LYS A 125 -34.49 23.58 40.16
CA LYS A 125 -34.57 24.08 41.56
C LYS A 125 -33.21 24.33 42.20
N LYS A 126 -33.12 25.47 42.90
CA LYS A 126 -31.96 26.14 43.54
C LYS A 126 -31.35 25.36 44.72
N GLY A 127 -30.03 25.49 44.94
CA GLY A 127 -29.38 25.14 46.22
C GLY A 127 -27.83 25.16 46.33
N ARG A 128 -27.23 26.35 46.41
CA ARG A 128 -26.15 26.81 47.36
C ARG A 128 -24.84 25.97 47.64
N LYS A 129 -23.69 26.59 47.24
CA LYS A 129 -22.32 26.75 47.87
C LYS A 129 -21.29 25.58 47.89
N LYS A 130 -20.12 25.79 47.24
CA LYS A 130 -18.72 26.03 47.77
C LYS A 130 -17.92 24.71 47.92
N ASP A 131 -16.63 24.55 47.62
CA ASP A 131 -15.43 25.40 47.45
C ASP A 131 -14.38 24.65 46.57
N THR A 132 -13.47 25.39 45.89
CA THR A 132 -12.00 25.15 45.59
C THR A 132 -11.51 23.75 45.15
N ASP A 133 -10.58 23.52 44.21
CA ASP A 133 -9.36 24.27 43.85
C ASP A 133 -8.78 23.77 42.50
N SER A 134 -7.90 24.58 41.94
CA SER A 134 -7.07 24.47 40.73
C SER A 134 -6.23 23.18 40.55
N VAL A 135 -5.93 22.77 39.31
CA VAL A 135 -4.59 22.31 38.83
C VAL A 135 -4.53 22.28 37.28
N GLN A 136 -3.48 22.91 36.75
CA GLN A 136 -3.06 22.95 35.34
C GLN A 136 -2.42 21.63 34.83
N GLY A 137 -2.61 21.31 33.54
CA GLY A 137 -1.76 20.37 32.78
C GLY A 137 -1.92 20.58 31.27
N ARG A 138 -1.05 21.37 30.63
CA ARG A 138 0.12 20.95 29.82
C ARG A 138 -0.20 20.08 28.58
N LYS A 139 -0.11 20.75 27.42
CA LYS A 139 0.22 20.34 26.04
C LYS A 139 0.52 18.86 25.77
N LEU A 140 0.05 18.36 24.61
CA LEU A 140 0.90 17.69 23.61
C LEU A 140 0.28 17.82 22.20
N LYS A 141 0.92 18.62 21.34
CA LYS A 141 0.86 18.52 19.87
C LYS A 141 1.75 17.35 19.46
N LYS A 142 1.26 16.42 18.64
CA LYS A 142 2.01 15.40 17.89
C LYS A 142 1.03 14.77 16.89
N GLY A 143 1.27 14.63 15.60
CA GLY A 143 2.31 15.12 14.71
C GLY A 143 1.70 15.16 13.31
N GLN A 144 1.68 16.33 12.69
CA GLN A 144 1.40 16.50 11.25
C GLN A 144 2.68 16.75 10.46
N ASP A 145 3.78 17.05 11.17
CA ASP A 145 5.06 17.43 10.56
C ASP A 145 5.91 16.20 10.20
N ASP A 146 5.70 15.06 10.88
CA ASP A 146 6.46 13.82 10.64
C ASP A 146 6.12 13.18 9.27
N LEU A 147 4.87 13.29 8.80
CA LEU A 147 4.46 12.79 7.47
C LEU A 147 5.00 13.64 6.32
N GLN A 148 5.36 14.90 6.55
CA GLN A 148 5.93 15.76 5.51
C GLN A 148 7.43 15.48 5.35
N ALA A 149 8.13 15.14 6.44
CA ALA A 149 9.54 14.78 6.40
C ALA A 149 9.78 13.45 5.66
N GLU A 150 8.95 12.43 5.89
CA GLU A 150 9.02 11.16 5.13
C GLU A 150 8.79 11.37 3.62
N LYS A 151 7.83 12.21 3.25
CA LYS A 151 7.56 12.54 1.83
C LYS A 151 8.69 13.35 1.18
N MET A 152 9.37 14.22 1.93
CA MET A 152 10.53 14.95 1.42
C MET A 152 11.75 14.04 1.21
N LEU A 153 11.98 13.08 2.10
CA LEU A 153 13.06 12.10 1.96
C LEU A 153 12.83 11.14 0.78
N GLU A 154 11.58 10.72 0.55
CA GLU A 154 11.23 9.90 -0.62
C GLU A 154 11.53 10.59 -1.96
N PHE A 155 11.35 11.91 -2.01
CA PHE A 155 11.55 12.70 -3.22
C PHE A 155 13.05 12.91 -3.52
N ASP A 156 13.86 13.17 -2.49
CA ASP A 156 15.31 13.37 -2.62
C ASP A 156 16.05 12.08 -3.00
N GLU A 157 15.67 10.94 -2.39
CA GLU A 157 16.18 9.63 -2.81
C GLU A 157 15.73 9.28 -4.23
N GLY A 158 14.49 9.60 -4.58
CA GLY A 158 13.99 9.35 -5.93
C GLY A 158 14.74 10.15 -6.99
N GLU A 159 15.01 11.44 -6.76
CA GLU A 159 15.84 12.24 -7.66
C GLU A 159 17.28 11.75 -7.74
N ARG A 160 17.85 11.29 -6.62
CA ARG A 160 19.20 10.71 -6.59
C ARG A 160 19.28 9.43 -7.41
N LEU A 161 18.28 8.57 -7.28
CA LEU A 161 18.16 7.31 -8.03
C LEU A 161 17.95 7.56 -9.52
N ARG A 162 17.13 8.55 -9.87
CA ARG A 162 16.97 9.02 -11.25
C ARG A 162 18.30 9.47 -11.86
N LYS A 163 19.06 10.33 -11.18
CA LYS A 163 20.37 10.80 -11.65
C LYS A 163 21.40 9.68 -11.76
N LYS A 164 21.30 8.64 -10.93
CA LYS A 164 22.25 7.52 -10.88
C LYS A 164 21.99 6.46 -11.96
N PHE A 165 20.73 6.25 -12.37
CA PHE A 165 20.34 5.13 -13.23
C PHE A 165 19.53 5.50 -14.48
N MET A 166 19.01 6.71 -14.58
CA MET A 166 18.11 7.12 -15.67
C MET A 166 18.59 8.36 -16.45
N ALA A 167 19.84 8.78 -16.24
CA ALA A 167 20.50 9.88 -16.96
C ALA A 167 21.28 9.39 -18.18
#